data_AF-A0A919E6L0-F1
#
_entry.id   AF-A0A919E6L0-F1
#
_cell.length_a   1.000
_cell.length_b   1.000
_cell.length_c   1.000
_cell.angle_alpha   90.00
_cell.angle_beta   90.00
_cell.angle_gamma   90.00
#
_symmetry.space_group_name_H-M   'P 1'
#
loop_
_entity.id
_entity.type
_entity.pdbx_description
1 polymer ?
#
loop_
_entity_poly.entity_id
_entity_poly.type
_entity_poly.pdbx_seq_one_letter_code
_entity_poly.pdbx_strand_id
1 'polypeptide(L)'
;MDLPAKTAGRAQSDLAFSAADLTRDVAFEVTNADFLARLVGQGLGVALLPSAYVAQLSGVATIEVIDAPARVEYIIWSADSRTPAATAFLRILGIPDVHGAP
;
A
#
# COMPACT_ATOMS: atom_id res chain seq x y z
N MET A 1 -2.94 6.04 14.11
CA MET A 1 -2.91 6.99 12.97
C MET A 1 -3.04 6.20 11.68
N ASP A 2 -3.51 6.82 10.60
CA ASP A 2 -3.88 6.09 9.38
C ASP A 2 -3.85 6.98 8.13
N LEU A 3 -4.13 6.39 6.98
CA LEU A 3 -4.40 7.10 5.73
C LEU A 3 -5.73 7.88 5.81
N PRO A 4 -5.91 8.94 5.00
CA PRO A 4 -7.13 9.73 5.06
C PRO A 4 -8.40 8.94 4.77
N ALA A 5 -9.51 9.38 5.38
CA ALA A 5 -10.84 8.87 5.08
C ALA A 5 -11.10 8.82 3.56
N LYS A 6 -11.81 7.79 3.10
CA LYS A 6 -12.19 7.58 1.69
C LYS A 6 -11.03 7.29 0.73
N THR A 7 -9.84 6.98 1.24
CA THR A 7 -8.76 6.40 0.44
C THR A 7 -8.87 4.88 0.39
N ALA A 8 -8.33 4.26 -0.66
CA ALA A 8 -8.32 2.80 -0.78
C ALA A 8 -7.58 2.14 0.41
N GLY A 9 -6.46 2.72 0.83
CA GLY A 9 -5.70 2.19 1.97
C GLY A 9 -6.45 2.33 3.30
N ARG A 10 -7.17 3.45 3.52
CA ARG A 10 -8.07 3.56 4.69
C ARG A 10 -9.17 2.50 4.65
N ALA A 11 -9.80 2.29 3.50
CA ALA A 11 -10.86 1.29 3.37
C ALA A 11 -10.36 -0.13 3.68
N GLN A 12 -9.11 -0.45 3.31
CA GLN A 12 -8.48 -1.72 3.67
C GLN A 12 -8.28 -1.86 5.18
N SER A 13 -7.78 -0.82 5.85
CA SER A 13 -7.69 -0.78 7.32
C SER A 13 -9.07 -0.93 7.97
N ASP A 14 -10.10 -0.23 7.48
CA ASP A 14 -11.45 -0.33 8.02
C ASP A 14 -12.01 -1.76 7.92
N LEU A 15 -11.86 -2.40 6.77
CA LEU A 15 -12.30 -3.78 6.57
C LEU A 15 -11.56 -4.76 7.49
N ALA A 16 -10.23 -4.61 7.64
CA ALA A 16 -9.43 -5.49 8.49
C ALA A 16 -9.82 -5.35 9.97
N PHE A 17 -9.98 -4.12 10.46
CA PHE A 17 -10.39 -3.88 11.85
C PHE A 17 -11.84 -4.36 12.09
N SER A 18 -12.75 -4.12 11.14
CA SER A 18 -14.13 -4.62 11.24
C SER A 18 -14.21 -6.14 11.24
N ALA A 19 -13.40 -6.84 10.44
CA ALA A 19 -13.36 -8.30 10.39
C ALA A 19 -12.86 -8.92 11.71
N ALA A 20 -12.03 -8.18 12.45
CA ALA A 20 -11.51 -8.57 13.76
C ALA A 20 -12.39 -8.10 14.94
N ASP A 21 -13.53 -7.44 14.67
CA ASP A 21 -14.39 -6.80 15.67
C ASP A 21 -13.62 -5.79 16.57
N LEU A 22 -12.68 -5.06 15.96
CA LEU A 22 -11.86 -4.06 16.63
C LEU A 22 -12.26 -2.64 16.22
N THR A 23 -12.31 -1.76 17.21
CA THR A 23 -12.41 -0.31 16.98
C THR A 23 -11.04 0.33 17.18
N ARG A 24 -10.68 1.29 16.33
CA ARG A 24 -9.44 2.07 16.47
C ARG A 24 -9.74 3.55 16.57
N ASP A 25 -8.93 4.24 17.37
CA ASP A 25 -8.91 5.70 17.41
C ASP A 25 -7.89 6.25 16.41
N VAL A 26 -8.27 7.29 15.67
CA VAL A 26 -7.47 7.86 14.59
C VAL A 26 -7.20 9.33 14.88
N ALA A 27 -6.19 9.58 15.72
CA ALA A 27 -5.76 10.92 16.08
C ALA A 27 -5.16 11.73 14.90
N PHE A 28 -4.57 11.05 13.90
CA PHE A 28 -3.93 11.69 12.74
C PHE A 28 -4.24 10.94 11.44
N GLU A 29 -4.56 11.69 10.40
CA GLU A 29 -4.67 11.24 9.02
C GLU A 29 -3.49 11.76 8.20
N VAL A 30 -2.75 10.87 7.55
CA VAL A 30 -1.49 11.19 6.87
C VAL A 30 -1.41 10.42 5.55
N THR A 31 -1.07 11.10 4.46
CA THR A 31 -1.01 10.51 3.12
C THR A 31 0.32 9.84 2.78
N ASN A 32 1.40 10.17 3.49
CA ASN A 32 2.75 9.70 3.20
C ASN A 32 3.23 8.72 4.28
N ALA A 33 3.61 7.50 3.85
CA ALA A 33 4.15 6.45 4.71
C ALA A 33 5.41 6.88 5.48
N ASP A 34 6.31 7.65 4.87
CA ASP A 34 7.53 8.13 5.53
C ASP A 34 7.20 9.11 6.66
N PHE A 35 6.19 9.97 6.43
CA PHE A 35 5.75 10.91 7.45
C PHE A 35 5.00 10.21 8.58
N LEU A 36 4.21 9.17 8.26
CA LEU A 36 3.62 8.25 9.24
C LEU A 36 4.69 7.67 10.16
N ALA A 37 5.73 7.07 9.59
CA ALA A 37 6.81 6.45 10.36
C ALA A 37 7.53 7.44 11.27
N ARG A 38 7.76 8.67 10.82
CA ARG A 38 8.36 9.72 11.65
C ARG A 38 7.50 10.07 12.85
N LEU A 39 6.18 10.20 12.68
CA LEU A 39 5.26 10.48 13.78
C LEU A 39 5.17 9.32 14.78
N VAL A 40 5.17 8.07 14.28
CA VAL A 40 5.28 6.87 15.13
C VAL A 40 6.59 6.88 15.92
N GLY A 41 7.71 7.22 15.29
CA GLY A 41 9.02 7.34 15.94
C GLY A 41 9.08 8.45 16.99
N GLN A 42 8.18 9.43 16.95
CA GLN A 42 8.02 10.45 18.02
C GLN A 42 7.06 10.00 19.13
N GLY A 43 6.56 8.76 19.11
CA GLY A 43 5.64 8.24 20.12
C GLY A 43 4.20 8.76 19.99
N LEU A 44 3.82 9.31 18.83
CA LEU A 44 2.50 9.93 18.63
C LEU A 44 1.40 8.92 18.22
N GLY A 45 1.75 7.63 18.11
CA GLY A 45 0.78 6.56 17.87
C GLY A 45 1.38 5.35 17.17
N VAL A 46 0.49 4.48 16.68
CA VAL A 46 0.81 3.31 15.86
C VAL A 46 0.20 3.45 14.46
N ALA A 47 0.84 2.84 13.47
CA ALA A 47 0.45 2.87 12.07
C ALA A 47 0.49 1.47 11.45
N LEU A 48 -0.45 1.19 10.54
CA LEU A 48 -0.42 0.02 9.67
C LEU A 48 0.16 0.42 8.31
N LEU A 49 1.19 -0.27 7.85
CA LEU A 49 1.87 -0.01 6.57
C LEU A 49 2.12 -1.32 5.81
N PRO A 50 2.19 -1.30 4.46
CA PRO A 50 2.62 -2.47 3.70
C PRO A 50 4.03 -2.90 4.10
N SER A 51 4.26 -4.20 4.22
CA SER A 51 5.56 -4.76 4.64
C SER A 51 6.74 -4.35 3.75
N ALA A 52 6.47 -4.01 2.48
CA ALA A 52 7.46 -3.47 1.55
C ALA A 52 8.17 -2.19 2.05
N TYR A 53 7.53 -1.42 2.95
CA TYR A 53 8.13 -0.21 3.53
C TYR A 53 9.14 -0.51 4.63
N VAL A 54 9.12 -1.71 5.24
CA VAL A 54 9.92 -2.04 6.45
C VAL A 54 11.40 -1.74 6.25
N ALA A 55 11.96 -2.05 5.07
CA ALA A 55 13.38 -1.80 4.78
C ALA A 55 13.78 -0.31 4.79
N GLN A 56 12.81 0.60 4.63
CA GLN A 56 13.01 2.04 4.60
C GLN A 56 12.75 2.69 5.98
N LEU A 57 12.17 1.93 6.92
CA LEU A 57 11.84 2.43 8.25
C LEU A 57 13.06 2.38 9.18
N SER A 58 13.25 3.43 9.96
CA SER A 58 14.26 3.48 11.02
C SER A 58 13.67 4.13 12.27
N GLY A 59 14.16 3.71 13.44
CA GLY A 59 13.73 4.27 14.73
C GLY A 59 12.31 3.87 15.18
N VAL A 60 11.73 2.82 14.58
CA VAL A 60 10.43 2.25 14.98
C VAL A 60 10.54 0.74 15.12
N ALA A 61 9.76 0.17 16.04
CA ALA A 61 9.57 -1.27 16.10
C ALA A 61 8.52 -1.68 15.05
N THR A 62 8.80 -2.73 14.29
CA THR A 62 7.87 -3.32 13.33
C THR A 62 7.32 -4.64 13.88
N ILE A 63 6.02 -4.83 13.73
CA ILE A 63 5.32 -6.07 14.11
C ILE A 63 4.62 -6.56 12.86
N GLU A 64 4.88 -7.82 12.50
CA GLU A 64 4.16 -8.47 11.41
C GLU A 64 2.72 -8.75 11.83
N VAL A 65 1.77 -8.35 10.99
CA VAL A 65 0.35 -8.66 11.20
C VAL A 65 0.06 -9.96 10.46
N ILE A 66 -0.21 -11.02 11.23
CA ILE A 66 -0.69 -12.28 10.69
C ILE A 66 -2.11 -12.11 10.14
N ASP A 67 -2.45 -12.78 9.04
CA ASP A 67 -3.74 -12.63 8.34
C ASP A 67 -4.04 -11.18 7.90
N ALA A 68 -3.00 -10.45 7.51
CA ALA A 68 -3.13 -9.09 7.01
C ALA A 68 -3.87 -9.04 5.65
N PRO A 69 -4.61 -7.96 5.37
CA PRO A 69 -5.23 -7.77 4.06
C PRO A 69 -4.17 -7.77 2.95
N ALA A 70 -4.36 -8.63 1.95
CA ALA A 70 -3.51 -8.65 0.77
C ALA A 70 -3.94 -7.57 -0.24
N ARG A 71 -2.96 -6.89 -0.84
CA ARG A 71 -3.18 -5.98 -1.96
C ARG A 71 -2.65 -6.61 -3.24
N VAL A 72 -3.50 -6.68 -4.26
CA VAL A 72 -3.10 -7.04 -5.61
C VAL A 72 -3.09 -5.77 -6.45
N GLU A 73 -1.96 -5.50 -7.11
CA GLU A 73 -1.83 -4.39 -8.05
C GLU A 73 -1.95 -4.93 -9.48
N TYR A 74 -2.86 -4.32 -10.24
CA TYR A 74 -3.10 -4.68 -11.64
C TYR A 74 -2.63 -3.58 -12.55
N ILE A 75 -2.06 -3.96 -13.69
CA ILE A 75 -1.72 -3.04 -14.78
C ILE A 75 -2.68 -3.30 -15.92
N ILE A 76 -3.33 -2.24 -16.39
CA ILE A 76 -4.36 -2.31 -17.43
C ILE A 76 -3.98 -1.30 -18.51
N TRP A 77 -4.04 -1.74 -19.77
CA TRP A 77 -3.85 -0.88 -20.94
C TRP A 77 -4.84 -1.28 -22.04
N SER A 78 -5.03 -0.41 -23.03
CA SER A 78 -5.86 -0.72 -24.19
C SER A 78 -5.27 -1.88 -24.99
N ALA A 79 -6.09 -2.86 -25.36
CA ALA A 79 -5.67 -3.94 -26.25
C ALA A 79 -5.19 -3.41 -27.61
N ASP A 80 -5.77 -2.30 -28.07
CA ASP A 80 -5.52 -1.74 -29.41
C ASP A 80 -4.33 -0.78 -29.46
N SER A 81 -3.77 -0.38 -28.32
CA SER A 81 -2.72 0.64 -28.28
C SER A 81 -1.76 0.48 -27.12
N ARG A 82 -0.75 -0.39 -27.31
CA ARG A 82 0.43 -0.41 -26.46
C ARG A 82 1.47 0.58 -26.99
N THR A 83 1.55 1.76 -26.38
CA THR A 83 2.52 2.79 -26.79
C THR A 83 3.97 2.34 -26.50
N PRO A 84 4.98 2.95 -27.16
CA PRO A 84 6.38 2.70 -26.84
C PRO A 84 6.71 2.99 -25.36
N ALA A 85 6.13 4.03 -24.77
CA ALA A 85 6.30 4.36 -23.36
C ALA A 85 5.69 3.28 -22.44
N ALA A 86 4.49 2.79 -22.75
CA ALA A 86 3.87 1.70 -21.99
C ALA A 86 4.71 0.40 -22.08
N THR A 87 5.24 0.09 -23.26
CA THR A 87 6.14 -1.06 -23.47
C THR A 87 7.41 -0.93 -22.64
N ALA A 88 8.04 0.25 -22.64
CA ALA A 88 9.23 0.51 -21.84
C ALA A 88 8.95 0.39 -20.34
N PHE A 89 7.81 0.89 -19.87
CA PHE A 89 7.39 0.78 -18.48
C PHE A 89 7.17 -0.66 -18.04
N LEU A 90 6.44 -1.47 -18.84
CA LEU A 90 6.23 -2.90 -18.54
C LEU A 90 7.55 -3.67 -18.46
N ARG A 91 8.52 -3.34 -19.32
CA ARG A 91 9.86 -3.94 -19.26
C ARG A 91 10.61 -3.62 -17.97
N ILE A 92 10.49 -2.39 -17.45
CA ILE A 92 11.07 -2.02 -16.14
C ILE A 92 10.46 -2.88 -15.02
N LEU A 93 9.17 -3.18 -15.13
CA LEU A 93 8.46 -4.03 -14.17
C LEU A 93 8.70 -5.53 -14.39
N GLY A 94 9.54 -5.92 -15.36
CA GLY A 94 9.84 -7.31 -15.69
C GLY A 94 8.65 -8.06 -16.33
N ILE A 95 7.63 -7.34 -16.80
CA ILE A 95 6.46 -7.94 -17.45
C ILE A 95 6.81 -8.17 -18.92
N PRO A 96 6.80 -9.43 -19.39
CA PRO A 96 7.18 -9.75 -20.76
C PRO A 96 6.17 -9.17 -21.75
N ASP A 97 6.66 -8.85 -22.94
CA ASP A 97 5.81 -8.49 -24.05
C ASP A 97 4.96 -9.70 -24.44
N VAL A 98 3.69 -9.69 -24.07
CA VAL A 98 2.71 -10.62 -24.64
C VAL A 98 2.52 -10.24 -26.10
N HIS A 99 3.33 -10.83 -26.98
CA HIS A 99 3.02 -10.88 -28.41
C HIS A 99 2.03 -12.01 -28.63
N GLY A 100 0.83 -11.67 -29.12
CA GLY A 100 -0.13 -12.62 -29.68
C GLY A 100 -1.27 -13.01 -28.73
N ALA A 101 -2.46 -12.49 -29.02
CA ALA A 101 -3.64 -13.34 -29.02
C ALA A 101 -3.81 -13.88 -30.46
N PRO A 102 -4.34 -15.11 -30.63
CA PRO A 102 -4.49 -15.77 -31.93
C PRO A 102 -5.39 -15.01 -32.92
#